data_AF-A0A965V9N9-F1
#
_entry.id   AF-A0A965V9N9-F1
#
_cell.length_a   1.000
_cell.length_b   1.000
_cell.length_c   1.000
_cell.angle_alpha   90.00
_cell.angle_beta   90.00
_cell.angle_gamma   90.00
#
_symmetry.space_group_name_H-M   'P 1'
#
loop_
_entity.id
_entity.type
_entity.pdbx_description
1 polymer ?
#
loop_
_entity_poly.entity_id
_entity_poly.type
_entity_poly.pdbx_seq_one_letter_code
_entity_poly.pdbx_strand_id
1 'polypeptide(L)'
;DDAFYRAILAGIAAPTSENALTFLRAWRQAEGGKATYNPFNTTWKKPGTTDYNSHGVKNYPDPATGLSATVKTLLSSSYSGIVDALRRGAPPSKAAAALRASPWGTGAGVERVLALGKVSPPLIGTVPGAPAIASVDPQAVA
;
A
#
# COMPACT_ATOMS: atom_id res chain seq x y z
N ASP A 1 0.52 -1.51 -11.61
CA ASP A 1 0.12 -1.20 -10.23
C ASP A 1 -1.14 -1.93 -9.77
N ASP A 2 -2.19 -2.03 -10.59
CA ASP A 2 -3.48 -2.59 -10.17
C ASP A 2 -3.39 -4.02 -9.61
N ALA A 3 -2.56 -4.88 -10.20
CA ALA A 3 -2.29 -6.23 -9.71
C ALA A 3 -1.71 -6.23 -8.28
N PHE A 4 -0.84 -5.28 -7.95
CA PHE A 4 -0.25 -5.15 -6.62
C PHE A 4 -1.31 -4.74 -5.58
N TYR A 5 -2.19 -3.80 -5.93
CA TYR A 5 -3.31 -3.41 -5.06
C TYR A 5 -4.27 -4.57 -4.80
N ARG A 6 -4.60 -5.34 -5.85
CA ARG A 6 -5.44 -6.55 -5.72
C ARG A 6 -4.79 -7.60 -4.84
N ALA A 7 -3.48 -7.79 -4.96
CA ALA A 7 -2.74 -8.72 -4.11
C ALA A 7 -2.70 -8.26 -2.64
N ILE A 8 -2.62 -6.95 -2.36
CA ILE A 8 -2.78 -6.42 -0.99
C ILE A 8 -4.17 -6.78 -0.45
N LEU A 9 -5.23 -6.50 -1.22
CA LEU A 9 -6.60 -6.76 -0.81
C LEU A 9 -6.82 -8.26 -0.52
N ALA A 10 -6.31 -9.14 -1.39
CA ALA A 10 -6.32 -10.58 -1.17
C ALA A 10 -5.60 -10.96 0.14
N GLY A 11 -4.39 -10.43 0.37
CA GLY A 11 -3.60 -10.71 1.57
C GLY A 11 -4.25 -10.27 2.88
N ILE A 12 -5.14 -9.28 2.87
CA ILE A 12 -5.92 -8.86 4.04
C ILE A 12 -7.35 -9.44 4.06
N ALA A 13 -7.68 -10.36 3.16
CA ALA A 13 -9.02 -10.93 2.99
C ALA A 13 -10.11 -9.85 2.76
N ALA A 14 -9.79 -8.81 1.99
CA ALA A 14 -10.74 -7.79 1.55
C ALA A 14 -11.19 -8.05 0.10
N PRO A 15 -12.46 -7.76 -0.23
CA PRO A 15 -12.93 -7.85 -1.61
C PRO A 15 -12.26 -6.79 -2.47
N THR A 16 -12.04 -7.11 -3.75
CA THR A 16 -11.65 -6.10 -4.72
C THR A 16 -12.88 -5.30 -5.13
N SER A 17 -12.91 -4.02 -4.78
CA SER A 17 -13.96 -3.07 -5.15
C SER A 17 -13.35 -1.77 -5.68
N GLU A 18 -14.10 -1.01 -6.49
CA GLU A 18 -13.64 0.30 -6.97
C GLU A 18 -13.37 1.27 -5.82
N ASN A 19 -14.12 1.18 -4.72
CA ASN A 19 -13.85 1.96 -3.51
C ASN A 19 -12.46 1.63 -2.93
N ALA A 20 -12.14 0.34 -2.79
CA ALA A 20 -10.86 -0.11 -2.25
C ALA A 20 -9.69 0.28 -3.18
N LEU A 21 -9.85 0.08 -4.50
CA LEU A 21 -8.84 0.45 -5.49
C LEU A 21 -8.62 1.97 -5.54
N THR A 22 -9.70 2.75 -5.49
CA THR A 22 -9.61 4.22 -5.47
C THR A 22 -8.87 4.72 -4.23
N PHE A 23 -9.16 4.16 -3.06
CA PHE A 23 -8.42 4.48 -1.83
C PHE A 23 -6.93 4.12 -1.95
N LEU A 24 -6.58 2.91 -2.39
CA LEU A 24 -5.17 2.49 -2.48
C LEU A 24 -4.37 3.34 -3.49
N ARG A 25 -4.98 3.68 -4.63
CA ARG A 25 -4.37 4.59 -5.61
C ARG A 25 -4.19 6.01 -5.04
N ALA A 26 -5.20 6.54 -4.34
CA ALA A 26 -5.13 7.85 -3.72
C ALA A 26 -4.08 7.90 -2.60
N TRP A 27 -3.98 6.85 -1.79
CA TRP A 27 -2.94 6.72 -0.78
C TRP A 27 -1.57 6.67 -1.42
N ARG A 28 -1.37 5.84 -2.45
CA ARG A 28 -0.09 5.80 -3.18
C ARG A 28 0.32 7.17 -3.72
N GLN A 29 -0.63 7.90 -4.31
CA GLN A 29 -0.37 9.24 -4.82
C GLN A 29 0.01 10.23 -3.70
N ALA A 30 -0.66 10.16 -2.55
CA ALA A 30 -0.37 11.00 -1.41
C ALA A 30 1.01 10.72 -0.79
N GLU A 31 1.44 9.46 -0.77
CA GLU A 31 2.77 9.06 -0.28
C GLU A 31 3.89 9.59 -1.18
N GLY A 32 3.71 9.55 -2.50
CA GLY A 32 4.69 10.04 -3.48
C GLY A 32 6.08 9.37 -3.42
N GLY A 33 6.26 8.35 -2.57
CA GLY A 33 7.56 7.75 -2.27
C GLY A 33 8.16 7.02 -3.47
N LYS A 34 9.50 7.04 -3.60
CA LYS A 34 10.21 6.35 -4.69
C LYS A 34 10.88 5.04 -4.26
N ALA A 35 10.57 4.57 -3.05
CA ALA A 35 11.15 3.36 -2.50
C ALA A 35 10.78 2.12 -3.34
N THR A 36 11.78 1.28 -3.63
CA THR A 36 11.65 0.12 -4.53
C THR A 36 10.74 -0.93 -3.93
N TYR A 37 9.69 -1.31 -4.69
CA TYR A 37 8.62 -2.22 -4.26
C TYR A 37 7.98 -1.87 -2.91
N ASN A 38 8.05 -0.59 -2.51
CA ASN A 38 7.49 -0.09 -1.26
C ASN A 38 6.58 1.13 -1.50
N PRO A 39 5.43 0.92 -2.14
CA PRO A 39 4.54 2.02 -2.54
C PRO A 39 3.97 2.85 -1.39
N PHE A 40 3.90 2.28 -0.18
CA PHE A 40 3.30 2.91 1.00
C PHE A 40 4.33 3.25 2.08
N ASN A 41 5.63 3.27 1.72
CA ASN A 41 6.73 3.65 2.61
C ASN A 41 6.78 2.85 3.94
N THR A 42 6.45 1.54 3.92
CA THR A 42 6.58 0.69 5.11
C THR A 42 8.05 0.60 5.58
N THR A 43 8.24 0.51 6.89
CA THR A 43 9.55 0.37 7.54
C THR A 43 9.87 -1.08 7.92
N TRP A 44 8.98 -2.03 7.59
CA TRP A 44 9.10 -3.42 8.02
C TRP A 44 10.33 -4.10 7.40
N LYS A 45 11.28 -4.51 8.25
CA LYS A 45 12.52 -5.18 7.82
C LYS A 45 12.25 -6.64 7.44
N LYS A 46 12.77 -7.05 6.28
CA LYS A 46 12.81 -8.44 5.80
C LYS A 46 14.24 -8.79 5.37
N PRO A 47 14.59 -10.07 5.19
CA PRO A 47 15.86 -10.44 4.56
C PRO A 47 16.03 -9.72 3.20
N GLY A 48 17.24 -9.22 2.93
CA GLY A 48 17.56 -8.54 1.67
C GLY A 48 17.07 -7.10 1.52
N THR A 49 16.40 -6.51 2.52
CA THR A 49 15.97 -5.09 2.44
C THR A 49 17.11 -4.12 2.71
N THR A 50 17.14 -3.00 1.99
CA THR A 50 17.99 -1.84 2.28
C THR A 50 17.16 -0.66 2.76
N ASP A 51 17.79 0.33 3.39
CA ASP A 51 17.11 1.57 3.78
C ASP A 51 17.01 2.52 2.58
N TYR A 52 15.81 3.05 2.35
CA TYR A 52 15.53 4.10 1.37
C TYR A 52 15.87 5.48 1.94
N ASN A 53 15.64 5.71 3.22
CA ASN A 53 15.91 6.98 3.90
C ASN A 53 16.33 6.77 5.36
N SER A 54 16.74 7.86 6.03
CA SER A 54 17.14 7.87 7.44
C SER A 54 15.99 7.58 8.43
N HIS A 55 14.74 7.63 7.98
CA HIS A 55 13.55 7.30 8.79
C HIS A 55 13.21 5.80 8.77
N GLY A 56 14.04 4.98 8.10
CA GLY A 56 13.91 3.52 8.10
C GLY A 56 12.89 2.97 7.09
N VAL A 57 12.40 3.79 6.15
CA VAL A 57 11.63 3.30 5.00
C VAL A 57 12.50 2.32 4.22
N LYS A 58 11.94 1.18 3.80
CA LYS A 58 12.73 0.12 3.14
C LYS A 58 12.63 0.17 1.62
N ASN A 59 13.69 -0.22 0.94
CA ASN A 59 13.63 -0.81 -0.39
C ASN A 59 13.53 -2.33 -0.23
N TYR A 60 12.58 -2.96 -0.93
CA TYR A 60 12.49 -4.42 -0.95
C TYR A 60 13.23 -4.99 -2.18
N PRO A 61 13.81 -6.20 -2.07
CA PRO A 61 14.56 -6.83 -3.16
C PRO A 61 13.67 -7.23 -4.34
N ASP A 62 12.40 -7.51 -4.08
CA ASP A 62 11.44 -7.97 -5.08
C ASP A 62 9.98 -7.55 -4.71
N PRO A 63 9.06 -7.60 -5.68
CA PRO A 63 7.65 -7.28 -5.46
C PRO A 63 6.95 -8.12 -4.38
N ALA A 64 7.24 -9.41 -4.26
CA ALA A 64 6.58 -10.31 -3.32
C ALA A 64 6.98 -9.99 -1.87
N THR A 65 8.26 -9.67 -1.65
CA THR A 65 8.78 -9.22 -0.37
C THR A 65 8.11 -7.90 0.06
N GLY A 66 7.97 -6.95 -0.87
CA GLY A 66 7.28 -5.68 -0.60
C GLY A 66 5.78 -5.81 -0.36
N LEU A 67 5.11 -6.71 -1.09
CA LEU A 67 3.71 -7.06 -0.84
C LEU A 67 3.54 -7.67 0.56
N SER A 68 4.33 -8.69 0.88
CA SER A 68 4.26 -9.38 2.17
C SER A 68 4.54 -8.42 3.34
N ALA A 69 5.49 -7.49 3.17
CA ALA A 69 5.74 -6.46 4.17
C ALA A 69 4.54 -5.50 4.32
N THR A 70 3.93 -5.07 3.22
CA THR A 70 2.74 -4.20 3.24
C THR A 70 1.55 -4.88 3.93
N VAL A 71 1.25 -6.13 3.55
CA VAL A 71 0.18 -6.94 4.15
C VAL A 71 0.43 -7.15 5.64
N LYS A 72 1.66 -7.51 6.02
CA LYS A 72 2.03 -7.71 7.42
C LYS A 72 1.87 -6.43 8.25
N THR A 73 2.25 -5.28 7.70
CA THR A 73 1.99 -4.00 8.37
C THR A 73 0.49 -3.78 8.54
N LEU A 74 -0.31 -3.91 7.48
CA LEU A 74 -1.77 -3.71 7.54
C LEU A 74 -2.48 -4.64 8.53
N LEU A 75 -2.02 -5.89 8.69
CA LEU A 75 -2.60 -6.85 9.63
C LEU A 75 -2.20 -6.62 11.09
N SER A 76 -1.30 -5.67 11.39
CA SER A 76 -1.03 -5.26 12.77
C SER A 76 -2.25 -4.56 13.38
N SER A 77 -2.49 -4.77 14.68
CA SER A 77 -3.67 -4.25 15.40
C SER A 77 -3.84 -2.73 15.27
N SER A 78 -2.73 -2.00 15.14
CA SER A 78 -2.69 -0.54 14.95
C SER A 78 -3.36 -0.05 13.66
N TYR A 79 -3.63 -0.94 12.70
CA TYR A 79 -4.22 -0.60 11.40
C TYR A 79 -5.54 -1.32 11.12
N SER A 80 -6.11 -1.97 12.14
CA SER A 80 -7.39 -2.68 12.06
C SER A 80 -8.51 -1.84 11.45
N GLY A 81 -8.60 -0.55 11.78
CA GLY A 81 -9.60 0.35 11.19
C GLY A 81 -9.51 0.49 9.66
N ILE A 82 -8.30 0.45 9.10
CA ILE A 82 -8.08 0.49 7.64
C ILE A 82 -8.54 -0.82 7.03
N VAL A 83 -8.12 -1.94 7.62
CA VAL A 83 -8.48 -3.29 7.15
C VAL A 83 -9.99 -3.51 7.19
N ASP A 84 -10.66 -3.08 8.25
CA ASP A 84 -12.12 -3.18 8.39
C ASP A 84 -12.86 -2.33 7.35
N ALA A 85 -12.39 -1.11 7.09
CA ALA A 85 -12.96 -0.27 6.04
C ALA A 85 -12.85 -0.93 4.66
N LEU A 86 -11.69 -1.54 4.36
CA LEU A 86 -11.45 -2.25 3.10
C LEU A 86 -12.29 -3.53 2.98
N ARG A 87 -12.35 -4.35 4.04
CA ARG A 87 -13.16 -5.58 4.08
C ARG A 87 -14.65 -5.31 3.88
N ARG A 88 -15.14 -4.19 4.40
CA ARG A 88 -16.55 -3.76 4.27
C ARG A 88 -16.84 -3.07 2.93
N GLY A 89 -15.85 -2.86 2.06
CA GLY A 89 -16.02 -2.09 0.83
C GLY A 89 -16.45 -0.64 1.08
N ALA A 90 -16.04 -0.07 2.22
CA ALA A 90 -16.45 1.26 2.64
C ALA A 90 -16.01 2.34 1.61
N PRO A 91 -16.69 3.49 1.56
CA PRO A 91 -16.27 4.60 0.71
C PRO A 91 -14.79 4.98 0.94
N PRO A 92 -14.05 5.42 -0.10
CA PRO A 92 -12.63 5.75 0.03
C PRO A 92 -12.32 6.77 1.13
N SER A 93 -13.23 7.72 1.37
CA SER A 93 -13.13 8.72 2.44
C SER A 93 -13.13 8.12 3.84
N LYS A 94 -13.87 7.02 4.08
CA LYS A 94 -13.86 6.32 5.37
C LYS A 94 -12.53 5.58 5.59
N ALA A 95 -11.99 4.95 4.55
CA ALA A 95 -10.68 4.32 4.61
C ALA A 95 -9.56 5.36 4.82
N ALA A 96 -9.67 6.54 4.19
CA ALA A 96 -8.76 7.67 4.39
C ALA A 96 -8.80 8.21 5.82
N ALA A 97 -10.00 8.36 6.40
CA ALA A 97 -10.15 8.76 7.80
C ALA A 97 -9.54 7.73 8.76
N ALA A 98 -9.72 6.43 8.49
CA ALA A 98 -9.10 5.37 9.29
C ALA A 98 -7.56 5.39 9.18
N LEU A 99 -7.02 5.65 7.99
CA LEU A 99 -5.59 5.82 7.79
C LEU A 99 -5.04 7.02 8.58
N ARG A 100 -5.71 8.18 8.52
CA ARG A 100 -5.35 9.40 9.27
C ARG A 100 -5.38 9.20 10.78
N ALA A 101 -6.23 8.31 11.27
CA ALA A 101 -6.31 7.96 12.68
C ALA A 101 -5.25 6.93 13.12
N SER A 102 -4.51 6.35 12.16
CA SER A 102 -3.51 5.31 12.43
C SER A 102 -2.10 5.89 12.54
N PRO A 103 -1.15 5.15 13.15
CA PRO A 103 0.27 5.56 13.17
C PRO A 103 0.92 5.68 11.78
N TRP A 104 0.32 5.15 10.71
CA TRP A 104 0.88 5.20 9.36
C TRP A 104 0.56 6.53 8.67
N GLY A 105 -0.65 7.06 8.90
CA GLY A 105 -1.11 8.30 8.28
C GLY A 105 -1.09 9.45 9.26
N THR A 106 -0.08 10.31 9.21
CA THR A 106 -0.01 11.50 10.09
C THR A 106 -0.57 12.78 9.46
N GLY A 107 -1.30 12.69 8.34
CA GLY A 107 -1.88 13.86 7.67
C GLY A 107 -3.08 13.55 6.75
N ALA A 108 -3.73 14.62 6.26
CA ALA A 108 -4.90 14.56 5.37
C ALA A 108 -4.54 14.40 3.87
N GLY A 109 -3.39 13.80 3.56
CA GLY A 109 -2.88 13.69 2.18
C GLY A 109 -3.84 12.93 1.26
N VAL A 110 -4.34 11.77 1.71
CA VAL A 110 -5.27 10.93 0.95
C VAL A 110 -6.62 11.63 0.76
N GLU A 111 -7.13 12.28 1.80
CA GLU A 111 -8.38 13.05 1.73
C GLU A 111 -8.29 14.17 0.70
N ARG A 112 -7.16 14.89 0.63
CA ARG A 112 -6.92 15.93 -0.40
C ARG A 112 -6.89 15.34 -1.82
N VAL A 113 -6.20 14.20 -2.02
CA VAL A 113 -6.17 13.53 -3.33
C VAL A 113 -7.57 13.12 -3.78
N LEU A 114 -8.36 12.55 -2.86
CA LEU A 114 -9.75 12.17 -3.14
C LEU A 114 -10.63 13.39 -3.47
N ALA A 115 -10.49 14.49 -2.72
CA ALA A 115 -11.26 15.72 -2.94
C ALA A 115 -10.96 16.39 -4.29
N LEU A 116 -9.72 16.29 -4.79
CA LEU A 116 -9.34 16.81 -6.10
C LEU A 116 -9.89 15.99 -7.27
N GLY A 117 -10.37 14.76 -7.02
CA GLY A 117 -10.93 13.86 -8.04
C GLY A 117 -9.93 13.32 -9.07
N LYS A 118 -8.66 13.73 -9.02
CA LYS A 118 -7.59 13.30 -9.94
C LYS A 118 -6.68 12.29 -9.26
N VAL A 119 -7.05 11.01 -9.38
CA VAL A 119 -6.26 9.89 -8.84
C VAL A 119 -5.39 9.29 -9.96
N SER A 120 -4.12 9.67 -9.98
CA SER A 120 -3.08 9.19 -10.88
C SER A 120 -1.77 9.02 -10.09
N PRO A 121 -1.58 7.89 -9.37
CA PRO A 121 -0.38 7.65 -8.60
C PRO A 121 0.86 7.47 -9.51
N PRO A 122 2.06 7.83 -9.03
CA PRO A 122 3.29 7.47 -9.72
C PRO A 122 3.44 5.95 -9.74
N LEU A 123 4.09 5.43 -10.79
CA LEU A 123 4.41 4.01 -10.89
C LEU A 123 5.12 3.53 -9.62
N ILE A 124 4.80 2.31 -9.19
CA ILE A 124 5.51 1.67 -8.09
C ILE A 124 6.97 1.46 -8.53
N GLY A 125 7.92 1.92 -7.72
CA GLY A 125 9.34 1.86 -8.05
C GLY A 125 9.79 0.45 -8.38
N THR A 126 10.43 0.27 -9.54
CA THR A 126 11.01 -0.99 -10.02
C THR A 126 12.51 -0.85 -10.18
N VAL A 127 13.25 -1.95 -10.03
CA VAL A 127 14.65 -2.00 -10.47
C VAL A 127 14.68 -2.22 -12.00
N PRO A 128 15.53 -1.53 -12.77
CA PRO A 128 15.73 -1.85 -14.20
C PRO A 128 16.08 -3.34 -14.39
N GLY A 129 15.32 -4.04 -15.25
CA GLY A 129 15.53 -5.47 -15.54
C GLY A 129 14.84 -6.46 -14.60
N ALA A 130 14.16 -6.00 -13.55
CA ALA A 130 13.41 -6.85 -12.63
C ALA A 130 11.97 -7.12 -13.14
N PRO A 131 11.37 -8.28 -12.79
CA PRO A 131 10.03 -8.63 -13.25
C PRO A 131 9.00 -7.60 -12.80
N ALA A 132 8.06 -7.30 -13.69
CA ALA A 132 6.98 -6.38 -13.39
C ALA A 132 6.16 -6.90 -12.21
N ILE A 133 5.74 -5.98 -11.34
CA ILE A 133 4.70 -6.14 -10.30
C ILE A 133 3.41 -6.86 -10.76
N ALA A 134 3.17 -7.03 -12.05
CA ALA A 134 2.09 -7.85 -12.60
C ALA A 134 2.28 -9.37 -12.39
N SER A 135 3.47 -9.81 -11.97
CA SER A 135 3.82 -11.23 -11.75
C SER A 135 3.66 -11.69 -10.30
N VAL A 136 3.14 -10.85 -9.40
CA VAL A 136 2.94 -11.23 -8.00
C VAL A 136 1.70 -12.11 -7.88
N ASP A 137 1.92 -13.39 -7.61
CA ASP A 137 0.85 -14.33 -7.31
C ASP A 137 0.15 -13.92 -5.99
N PRO A 138 -1.16 -13.59 -6.02
CA PRO A 138 -1.90 -13.24 -4.80
C PRO A 138 -1.98 -14.38 -3.78
N GLN A 139 -1.62 -15.63 -4.14
CA GLN A 139 -1.54 -16.76 -3.22
C GLN A 139 -0.16 -16.97 -2.57
N ALA A 140 0.90 -16.30 -3.04
CA ALA A 140 2.26 -16.49 -2.52
C ALA A 140 2.55 -15.77 -1.19
N VAL A 141 1.52 -15.22 -0.52
CA VAL A 141 1.64 -14.38 0.70
C VAL A 141 1.40 -15.13 2.02
N ALA A 142 1.31 -16.47 2.00
CA ALA A 142 1.19 -17.31 3.19
C ALA A 142 2.45 -17.30 4.07
#